data_AF-A0AAP9W8Z5-F1
#
_entry.id   AF-A0AAP9W8Z5-F1
#
_cell.length_a   1.000
_cell.length_b   1.000
_cell.length_c   1.000
_cell.angle_alpha   90.00
_cell.angle_beta   90.00
_cell.angle_gamma   90.00
#
_symmetry.space_group_name_H-M   'P 1'
#
loop_
_entity.id
_entity.type
_entity.pdbx_description
1 polymer ?
#
loop_
_entity_poly.entity_id
_entity_poly.type
_entity_poly.pdbx_seq_one_letter_code
_entity_poly.pdbx_strand_id
1 'polypeptide(L)'
;MNYYLFLPMIAFVANTMFIAFVYARRTKNPVIRSYLLYTIILETWLFTHIFYWASPFETWTTWAFRILSITWLPVGLFYLEFVYIFSQNLNSRTQTTKSRSLLGSKTFSLEIFLWFFRIGIPILYLITLFTNWIIHGTAHYYWGNENEPSPLYYFVILIFITFPSFIGLGILTKSLLTSEGEQKKQISLVLFGSTFLILASLYYEVIQIDDQGRLLSPPLTSIGILVQSFLIFIAITRYGFLKINVEGLATELFRDIHDGMILIEQDRSLFFINESAIKILGISNFLPSHFFPSDFLKDYQENLDHFSKEYKPVFNADCRGIELTRSNIQLTGKGNGHLFILRDISEKIESREKIESIYSAFNKDLEIAKIAQTSAISTKFPESRKFKFYSHFQPFELVGGDFLKALQRSDGKLDVFFADVSGHGISSAMVTGMLSISFQLAVETNPTPKEALEQIQSLLLNAVLNHHVSAVYFSFDPNTKILEYSYAGHHPILVFREGKVIPLEGEGRILLITSETELNNYTFQFKKGDIVFLYSDCLFEVRNASGEIFGYENFIQKMSEIPIYSPSKILKTAIDLALNFNNGKLTDDLTILILEIL
;
A
#
# COMPACT_ATOMS: atom_id res chain seq x y z
N MET A 1 59.88 35.61 11.39
CA MET A 1 58.73 34.77 11.00
C MET A 1 59.27 33.65 10.14
N ASN A 2 59.05 32.39 10.52
CA ASN A 2 59.63 31.24 9.82
C ASN A 2 58.89 31.01 8.49
N TYR A 3 59.49 31.42 7.37
CA TYR A 3 58.86 31.30 6.04
C TYR A 3 58.61 29.83 5.63
N TYR A 4 59.36 28.88 6.20
CA TYR A 4 59.20 27.46 5.93
C TYR A 4 57.90 26.87 6.51
N LEU A 5 57.29 27.55 7.48
CA LEU A 5 56.00 27.17 8.07
C LEU A 5 54.83 27.30 7.07
N PHE A 6 54.99 28.08 6.01
CA PHE A 6 53.92 28.36 5.05
C PHE A 6 53.48 27.10 4.28
N LEU A 7 54.43 26.23 3.93
CA LEU A 7 54.18 24.99 3.21
C LEU A 7 53.31 23.99 4.00
N PRO A 8 53.67 23.60 5.24
CA PRO A 8 52.83 22.71 6.02
C PRO A 8 51.48 23.34 6.41
N MET A 9 51.41 24.66 6.61
CA MET A 9 50.14 25.35 6.85
C MET A 9 49.18 25.30 5.66
N ILE A 10 49.66 25.52 4.43
CA ILE A 10 48.82 25.38 3.22
C ILE A 10 48.34 23.95 3.09
N ALA A 11 49.25 22.99 3.24
CA ALA A 11 48.92 21.57 3.14
C ALA A 11 47.83 21.18 4.15
N PHE A 12 47.91 21.68 5.38
CA PHE A 12 46.94 21.44 6.45
C PHE A 12 45.56 22.04 6.10
N VAL A 13 45.51 23.32 5.72
CA VAL A 13 44.22 23.94 5.35
C VAL A 13 43.56 23.20 4.18
N ALA A 14 44.32 22.87 3.13
CA ALA A 14 43.79 22.18 1.96
C ALA A 14 43.32 20.74 2.27
N ASN A 15 44.11 19.97 3.03
CA ASN A 15 43.73 18.62 3.44
C ASN A 15 42.49 18.61 4.33
N THR A 16 42.41 19.53 5.30
CA THR A 16 41.22 19.71 6.15
C THR A 16 39.97 19.95 5.30
N MET A 17 40.05 20.77 4.23
CA MET A 17 38.94 20.96 3.30
C MET A 17 38.56 19.67 2.55
N PHE A 18 39.54 18.88 2.09
CA PHE A 18 39.26 17.59 1.43
C PHE A 18 38.63 16.57 2.37
N ILE A 19 39.11 16.47 3.61
CA ILE A 19 38.55 15.59 4.65
C ILE A 19 37.11 15.98 4.95
N ALA A 20 36.83 17.28 5.16
CA ALA A 20 35.48 17.79 5.42
C ALA A 20 34.51 17.45 4.29
N PHE A 21 34.94 17.60 3.03
CA PHE A 21 34.14 17.24 1.86
C PHE A 21 33.79 15.74 1.82
N VAL A 22 34.78 14.87 2.07
CA VAL A 22 34.58 13.41 2.04
C VAL A 22 33.71 12.95 3.21
N TYR A 23 33.89 13.55 4.39
CA TYR A 23 33.07 13.27 5.58
C TYR A 23 31.60 13.66 5.39
N ALA A 24 31.33 14.83 4.79
CA ALA A 24 29.97 15.33 4.55
C ALA A 24 29.13 14.38 3.67
N ARG A 25 29.77 13.58 2.83
CA ARG A 25 29.10 12.66 1.91
C ARG A 25 28.51 11.40 2.59
N ARG A 26 28.61 11.26 3.92
CA ARG A 26 27.99 10.24 4.81
C ARG A 26 27.63 8.91 4.12
N THR A 27 28.59 8.02 4.11
CA THR A 27 28.46 6.69 3.50
C THR A 27 28.95 5.63 4.48
N LYS A 28 28.13 4.60 4.76
CA LYS A 28 28.52 3.41 5.54
C LYS A 28 29.57 2.51 4.85
N ASN A 29 30.29 3.03 3.85
CA ASN A 29 31.24 2.27 3.05
C ASN A 29 32.57 2.08 3.81
N PRO A 30 33.07 0.85 3.97
CA PRO A 30 34.32 0.58 4.68
C PRO A 30 35.55 1.24 4.05
N VAL A 31 35.56 1.46 2.73
CA VAL A 31 36.66 2.17 2.04
C VAL A 31 36.77 3.62 2.50
N ILE A 32 35.62 4.28 2.69
CA ILE A 32 35.57 5.71 3.08
C ILE A 32 36.02 5.88 4.51
N ARG A 33 35.58 4.99 5.39
CA ARG A 33 36.03 4.97 6.78
C ARG A 33 37.55 4.80 6.87
N SER A 34 38.11 3.88 6.10
CA SER A 34 39.56 3.59 6.12
C SER A 34 40.38 4.73 5.53
N TYR A 35 39.90 5.35 4.45
CA TYR A 35 40.51 6.55 3.87
C TYR A 35 40.49 7.75 4.83
N LEU A 36 39.35 8.00 5.48
CA LEU A 36 39.23 9.09 6.46
C LEU A 36 40.17 8.87 7.65
N LEU A 37 40.27 7.63 8.17
CA LEU A 37 41.23 7.31 9.23
C LEU A 37 42.68 7.58 8.80
N TYR A 38 43.07 7.13 7.61
CA TYR A 38 44.41 7.37 7.06
C TYR A 38 44.72 8.87 6.90
N THR A 39 43.81 9.64 6.31
CA THR A 39 44.00 11.08 6.07
C THR A 39 43.98 11.92 7.34
N ILE A 40 43.15 11.57 8.34
CA ILE A 40 43.17 12.24 9.66
C ILE A 40 44.52 12.05 10.36
N ILE A 41 45.13 10.86 10.24
CA ILE A 41 46.43 10.58 10.85
C ILE A 41 47.54 11.36 10.16
N LEU A 42 47.55 11.38 8.81
CA LEU A 42 48.45 12.24 8.04
C LEU A 42 48.31 13.72 8.41
N GLU A 43 47.09 14.19 8.58
CA GLU A 43 46.80 15.57 8.95
C GLU A 43 47.29 15.90 10.37
N THR A 44 47.11 14.96 11.30
CA THR A 44 47.62 15.11 12.66
C THR A 44 49.15 15.13 12.65
N TRP A 45 49.80 14.29 11.83
CA TRP A 45 51.25 14.33 11.65
C TRP A 45 51.71 15.67 11.05
N LEU A 46 51.02 16.18 10.04
CA LEU A 46 51.32 17.49 9.48
C LEU A 46 51.19 18.63 10.50
N PHE A 47 50.18 18.57 11.38
CA PHE A 47 50.03 19.50 12.48
C PHE A 47 51.23 19.47 13.45
N THR A 48 51.82 18.30 13.69
CA THR A 48 53.04 18.21 14.52
C THR A 48 54.22 18.94 13.89
N HIS A 49 54.42 18.87 12.57
CA HIS A 49 55.46 19.66 11.88
C HIS A 49 55.24 21.17 12.05
N ILE A 50 54.00 21.65 11.90
CA ILE A 50 53.66 23.06 12.15
C ILE A 50 54.01 23.43 13.59
N PHE A 51 53.65 22.58 14.55
CA PHE A 51 53.92 22.81 15.97
C PHE A 51 55.43 22.91 16.26
N TYR A 52 56.25 22.00 15.71
CA TYR A 52 57.70 22.00 15.94
C TYR A 52 58.42 23.17 15.28
N TRP A 53 57.99 23.57 14.09
CA TRP A 53 58.63 24.67 13.35
C TRP A 53 58.18 26.05 13.84
N ALA A 54 57.10 26.12 14.62
CA ALA A 54 56.61 27.33 15.25
C ALA A 54 57.10 27.52 16.70
N SER A 55 57.47 26.45 17.42
CA SER A 55 57.80 26.51 18.85
C SER A 55 59.18 27.13 19.15
N PRO A 56 59.27 28.16 20.01
CA PRO A 56 60.54 28.83 20.36
C PRO A 56 61.24 28.27 21.61
N PHE A 57 60.72 27.23 22.27
CA PHE A 57 61.23 26.75 23.57
C PHE A 57 61.99 25.43 23.46
N GLU A 58 63.25 25.38 23.89
CA GLU A 58 64.14 24.19 23.76
C GLU A 58 63.98 23.12 24.85
N THR A 59 63.41 23.44 26.01
CA THR A 59 63.51 22.56 27.20
C THR A 59 62.52 21.39 27.22
N TRP A 60 61.40 21.49 26.49
CA TRP A 60 60.32 20.48 26.50
C TRP A 60 60.11 19.81 25.12
N THR A 61 60.89 20.21 24.11
CA THR A 61 60.76 19.74 22.72
C THR A 61 60.97 18.24 22.60
N THR A 62 61.97 17.67 23.26
CA THR A 62 62.24 16.21 23.21
C THR A 62 61.04 15.40 23.70
N TRP A 63 60.41 15.81 24.80
CA TRP A 63 59.19 15.14 25.30
C TRP A 63 58.02 15.32 24.34
N ALA A 64 57.87 16.50 23.73
CA ALA A 64 56.86 16.74 22.71
C ALA A 64 57.05 15.84 21.48
N PHE A 65 58.27 15.66 20.98
CA PHE A 65 58.60 14.73 19.88
C PHE A 65 58.27 13.27 20.22
N ARG A 66 58.52 12.85 21.46
CA ARG A 66 58.19 11.49 21.91
C ARG A 66 56.69 11.25 22.03
N ILE A 67 55.95 12.17 22.64
CA ILE A 67 54.49 12.05 22.83
C ILE A 67 53.78 12.07 21.47
N LEU A 68 54.17 13.01 20.61
CA LEU A 68 53.56 13.17 19.30
C LEU A 68 54.03 12.11 18.29
N SER A 69 54.96 11.21 18.66
CA SER A 69 55.32 10.09 17.77
C SER A 69 54.15 9.17 17.42
N ILE A 70 53.07 9.21 18.21
CA ILE A 70 51.80 8.54 17.93
C ILE A 70 51.17 8.97 16.59
N THR A 71 51.51 10.15 16.06
CA THR A 71 50.90 10.68 14.84
C THR A 71 51.56 10.14 13.58
N TRP A 72 52.86 9.84 13.60
CA TRP A 72 53.61 9.41 12.42
C TRP A 72 53.90 7.90 12.39
N LEU A 73 54.11 7.26 13.55
CA LEU A 73 54.34 5.81 13.64
C LEU A 73 53.28 4.94 12.94
N PRO A 74 51.96 5.24 13.03
CA PRO A 74 50.95 4.38 12.43
C PRO A 74 50.65 4.68 10.95
N VAL A 75 51.26 5.69 10.34
CA VAL A 75 50.93 6.15 8.98
C VAL A 75 51.04 5.02 7.94
N GLY A 76 52.09 4.21 8.01
CA GLY A 76 52.29 3.07 7.10
C GLY A 76 51.21 1.99 7.22
N LEU A 77 50.77 1.68 8.45
CA LEU A 77 49.70 0.71 8.70
C LEU A 77 48.37 1.20 8.12
N PHE A 78 47.96 2.43 8.43
CA PHE A 78 46.67 2.94 7.96
C PHE A 78 46.64 3.13 6.45
N TYR A 79 47.76 3.47 5.83
CA TYR A 79 47.89 3.46 4.37
C TYR A 79 47.66 2.06 3.79
N LEU A 80 48.34 1.04 4.34
CA LEU A 80 48.20 -0.33 3.88
C LEU A 80 46.77 -0.86 4.08
N GLU A 81 46.15 -0.56 5.22
CA GLU A 81 44.76 -0.94 5.52
C GLU A 81 43.76 -0.27 4.55
N PHE A 82 43.95 1.02 4.26
CA PHE A 82 43.18 1.73 3.24
C PHE A 82 43.32 1.07 1.86
N VAL A 83 44.55 0.82 1.39
CA VAL A 83 44.80 0.20 0.08
C VAL A 83 44.21 -1.21 0.00
N TYR A 84 44.33 -1.99 1.06
CA TYR A 84 43.79 -3.35 1.12
C TYR A 84 42.26 -3.35 0.96
N ILE A 85 41.56 -2.56 1.76
CA ILE A 85 40.10 -2.46 1.72
C ILE A 85 39.63 -1.86 0.38
N PHE A 86 40.38 -0.89 -0.15
CA PHE A 86 40.12 -0.31 -1.47
C PHE A 86 40.22 -1.36 -2.59
N SER A 87 41.29 -2.16 -2.61
CA SER A 87 41.47 -3.21 -3.63
C SER A 87 40.44 -4.33 -3.52
N GLN A 88 40.01 -4.71 -2.31
CA GLN A 88 38.96 -5.72 -2.14
C GLN A 88 37.61 -5.25 -2.68
N ASN A 89 37.21 -4.01 -2.37
CA ASN A 89 35.94 -3.46 -2.86
C ASN A 89 35.92 -3.39 -4.39
N LEU A 90 37.04 -3.00 -5.02
CA LEU A 90 37.19 -3.03 -6.47
C LEU A 90 37.03 -4.43 -7.08
N ASN A 91 37.65 -5.45 -6.49
CA ASN A 91 37.53 -6.83 -6.98
C ASN A 91 36.12 -7.42 -6.80
N SER A 92 35.37 -6.97 -5.79
CA SER A 92 33.95 -7.34 -5.66
C SER A 92 33.06 -6.71 -6.73
N ARG A 93 33.50 -5.65 -7.42
CA ARG A 93 32.78 -5.03 -8.56
C ARG A 93 32.97 -5.79 -9.87
N THR A 94 34.01 -6.60 -10.02
CA THR A 94 34.31 -7.35 -11.26
C THR A 94 33.88 -8.82 -11.21
N GLN A 95 33.62 -9.38 -10.02
CA GLN A 95 33.16 -10.77 -9.86
C GLN A 95 31.64 -10.85 -9.73
N THR A 96 30.93 -10.68 -10.85
CA THR A 96 29.68 -11.41 -11.07
C THR A 96 30.03 -12.86 -11.45
N THR A 97 29.50 -13.81 -10.67
CA THR A 97 29.20 -15.20 -11.08
C THR A 97 30.33 -16.04 -11.70
N LYS A 98 31.31 -16.48 -10.90
CA LYS A 98 31.91 -17.84 -10.88
C LYS A 98 33.20 -17.81 -10.05
N SER A 99 33.39 -18.82 -9.19
CA SER A 99 34.59 -19.02 -8.35
C SER A 99 34.65 -18.20 -7.05
N ARG A 100 33.74 -18.52 -6.12
CA ARG A 100 33.94 -18.24 -4.69
C ARG A 100 34.73 -19.36 -3.97
N SER A 101 35.11 -20.43 -4.66
CA SER A 101 35.61 -21.68 -4.04
C SER A 101 37.12 -21.97 -4.19
N LEU A 102 37.93 -21.13 -4.85
CA LEU A 102 39.35 -21.45 -5.08
C LEU A 102 40.36 -20.36 -4.70
N LEU A 103 39.93 -19.27 -4.03
CA LEU A 103 40.83 -18.20 -3.56
C LEU A 103 41.03 -18.15 -2.03
N GLY A 104 40.70 -19.22 -1.31
CA GLY A 104 40.81 -19.28 0.15
C GLY A 104 42.22 -19.35 0.72
N SER A 105 43.28 -19.52 -0.10
CA SER A 105 44.65 -19.70 0.40
C SER A 105 45.56 -18.47 0.35
N LYS A 106 45.16 -17.37 -0.32
CA LYS A 106 46.00 -16.15 -0.47
C LYS A 106 45.56 -14.94 0.35
N THR A 107 44.35 -14.92 0.91
CA THR A 107 43.88 -13.86 1.81
C THR A 107 44.46 -13.97 3.22
N PHE A 108 44.82 -15.18 3.65
CA PHE A 108 45.31 -15.45 5.01
C PHE A 108 46.67 -14.78 5.31
N SER A 109 47.53 -14.54 4.31
CA SER A 109 48.89 -14.00 4.54
C SER A 109 48.93 -12.49 4.84
N LEU A 110 48.00 -11.70 4.30
CA LEU A 110 48.03 -10.24 4.44
C LEU A 110 47.34 -9.75 5.73
N GLU A 111 46.36 -10.50 6.25
CA GLU A 111 45.75 -10.19 7.55
C GLU A 111 46.71 -10.45 8.72
N ILE A 112 47.49 -11.54 8.66
CA ILE A 112 48.57 -11.81 9.61
C ILE A 112 49.59 -10.67 9.60
N PHE A 113 49.89 -10.16 8.41
CA PHE A 113 50.81 -9.04 8.23
C PHE A 113 50.27 -7.74 8.87
N LEU A 114 48.99 -7.41 8.71
CA LEU A 114 48.36 -6.27 9.39
C LEU A 114 48.40 -6.40 10.92
N TRP A 115 48.21 -7.62 11.45
CA TRP A 115 48.31 -7.90 12.89
C TRP A 115 49.72 -7.62 13.46
N PHE A 116 50.78 -7.92 12.70
CA PHE A 116 52.15 -7.62 13.09
C PHE A 116 52.35 -6.11 13.37
N PHE A 117 51.87 -5.24 12.48
CA PHE A 117 51.97 -3.78 12.69
C PHE A 117 51.04 -3.27 13.79
N ARG A 118 49.81 -3.80 13.89
CA ARG A 118 48.85 -3.42 14.93
C ARG A 118 49.37 -3.66 16.35
N ILE A 119 50.14 -4.74 16.54
CA ILE A 119 50.79 -5.04 17.82
C ILE A 119 52.12 -4.28 17.97
N GLY A 120 52.91 -4.18 16.89
CA GLY A 120 54.24 -3.57 16.94
C GLY A 120 54.23 -2.06 17.15
N ILE A 121 53.27 -1.32 16.58
CA ILE A 121 53.21 0.16 16.70
C ILE A 121 53.01 0.62 18.16
N PRO A 122 52.06 0.08 18.96
CA PRO A 122 51.94 0.42 20.37
C PRO A 122 53.21 0.13 21.18
N ILE A 123 53.88 -0.99 20.91
CA ILE A 123 55.14 -1.36 21.58
C ILE A 123 56.23 -0.33 21.25
N LEU A 124 56.38 0.02 19.97
CA LEU A 124 57.34 1.03 19.53
C LEU A 124 57.04 2.41 20.08
N TYR A 125 55.76 2.78 20.20
CA TYR A 125 55.36 4.03 20.82
C TYR A 125 55.78 4.08 22.29
N LEU A 126 55.57 2.99 23.06
CA LEU A 126 56.04 2.90 24.44
C LEU A 126 57.58 2.97 24.54
N ILE A 127 58.30 2.28 23.65
CA ILE A 127 59.77 2.37 23.59
C ILE A 127 60.21 3.81 23.28
N THR A 128 59.54 4.49 22.35
CA THR A 128 59.83 5.89 21.98
C THR A 128 59.57 6.84 23.14
N LEU A 129 58.53 6.60 23.95
CA LEU A 129 58.17 7.45 25.08
C LEU A 129 59.17 7.35 26.23
N PHE A 130 59.58 6.12 26.58
CA PHE A 130 60.37 5.86 27.79
C PHE A 130 61.87 5.71 27.57
N THR A 131 62.33 5.58 26.32
CA THR A 131 63.76 5.36 26.01
C THR A 131 64.30 6.38 25.01
N ASN A 132 65.63 6.56 25.01
CA ASN A 132 66.33 7.40 24.03
C ASN A 132 66.71 6.63 22.77
N TRP A 133 66.20 5.40 22.59
CA TRP A 133 66.66 4.49 21.53
C TRP A 133 66.12 4.86 20.14
N ILE A 134 64.96 5.51 20.07
CA ILE A 134 64.32 5.95 18.82
C ILE A 134 64.51 7.47 18.64
N ILE A 135 64.19 8.28 19.65
CA ILE A 135 64.44 9.73 19.63
C ILE A 135 65.45 10.08 20.72
N HIS A 136 66.66 10.49 20.32
CA HIS A 136 67.73 10.83 21.27
C HIS A 136 67.47 12.19 21.91
N GLY A 137 67.22 13.20 21.08
CA GLY A 137 67.10 14.60 21.47
C GLY A 137 66.42 15.42 20.37
N THR A 138 66.70 16.71 20.35
CA THR A 138 66.17 17.63 19.34
C THR A 138 67.29 18.51 18.81
N ALA A 139 67.31 18.69 17.49
CA ALA A 139 68.25 19.55 16.80
C ALA A 139 67.51 20.76 16.24
N HIS A 140 68.07 21.95 16.44
CA HIS A 140 67.52 23.20 15.92
C HIS A 140 68.12 23.50 14.54
N TYR A 141 67.26 23.61 13.53
CA TYR A 141 67.60 24.00 12.17
C TYR A 141 67.08 25.40 11.85
N TYR A 142 67.57 26.01 10.78
CA TYR A 142 67.12 27.34 10.34
C TYR A 142 65.63 27.38 9.91
N TRP A 143 64.99 26.21 9.74
CA TRP A 143 63.55 26.05 9.47
C TRP A 143 62.74 25.57 10.66
N GLY A 144 63.33 25.32 11.83
CA GLY A 144 62.62 24.85 13.02
C GLY A 144 63.33 23.73 13.78
N ASN A 145 62.68 23.26 14.84
CA ASN A 145 63.17 22.10 15.60
C ASN A 145 62.81 20.82 14.86
N GLU A 146 63.75 19.87 14.82
CA GLU A 146 63.52 18.50 14.37
C GLU A 146 64.05 17.51 15.42
N ASN A 147 63.62 16.26 15.32
CA ASN A 147 64.12 15.20 16.18
C ASN A 147 65.55 14.82 15.80
N GLU A 148 66.38 14.58 16.82
CA GLU A 148 67.71 14.01 16.63
C GLU A 148 67.58 12.46 16.61
N PRO A 149 67.87 11.81 15.47
CA PRO A 149 67.61 10.39 15.30
C PRO A 149 68.66 9.55 16.03
N SER A 150 68.21 8.50 16.72
CA SER A 150 69.07 7.44 17.27
C SER A 150 69.11 6.25 16.28
N PRO A 151 70.07 5.30 16.33
CA PRO A 151 70.19 4.24 15.33
C PRO A 151 68.93 3.41 15.06
N LEU A 152 68.04 3.22 16.05
CA LEU A 152 66.77 2.50 15.82
C LEU A 152 65.72 3.33 15.07
N TYR A 153 65.87 4.65 14.97
CA TYR A 153 64.93 5.54 14.29
C TYR A 153 64.74 5.15 12.81
N TYR A 154 65.85 5.01 12.09
CA TYR A 154 65.83 4.61 10.68
C TYR A 154 65.29 3.20 10.48
N PHE A 155 65.58 2.28 11.41
CA PHE A 155 65.04 0.93 11.39
C PHE A 155 63.51 0.94 11.54
N VAL A 156 62.98 1.78 12.43
CA VAL A 156 61.54 1.95 12.62
C VAL A 156 60.89 2.56 11.38
N ILE A 157 61.45 3.61 10.78
CA ILE A 157 60.93 4.20 9.54
C ILE A 157 60.94 3.19 8.39
N LEU A 158 62.01 2.43 8.23
CA LEU A 158 62.14 1.45 7.16
C LEU A 158 61.09 0.34 7.29
N ILE A 159 60.90 -0.20 8.50
CA ILE A 159 60.04 -1.37 8.73
C ILE A 159 58.58 -1.00 8.92
N PHE A 160 58.26 0.05 9.67
CA PHE A 160 56.87 0.33 10.08
C PHE A 160 56.17 1.35 9.17
N ILE A 161 56.91 2.10 8.38
CA ILE A 161 56.35 3.13 7.49
C ILE A 161 56.62 2.78 6.04
N THR A 162 57.91 2.64 5.70
CA THR A 162 58.36 2.44 4.32
C THR A 162 57.90 1.08 3.78
N PHE A 163 58.15 0.00 4.51
CA PHE A 163 57.82 -1.35 4.06
C PHE A 163 56.32 -1.62 3.84
N PRO A 164 55.39 -1.29 4.76
CA PRO A 164 53.95 -1.34 4.51
C PRO A 164 53.51 -0.48 3.32
N SER A 165 54.15 0.69 3.14
CA SER A 165 53.84 1.59 2.04
C SER A 165 54.21 1.00 0.68
N PHE A 166 55.36 0.33 0.57
CA PHE A 166 55.74 -0.40 -0.65
C PHE A 166 54.83 -1.59 -0.94
N ILE A 167 54.40 -2.32 0.09
CA ILE A 167 53.42 -3.42 -0.09
C ILE A 167 52.09 -2.86 -0.61
N GLY A 168 51.62 -1.73 -0.07
CA GLY A 168 50.45 -1.02 -0.57
C GLY A 168 50.60 -0.63 -2.05
N LEU A 169 51.75 -0.07 -2.45
CA LEU A 169 52.03 0.21 -3.87
C LEU A 169 51.99 -1.04 -4.75
N GLY A 170 52.51 -2.17 -4.26
CA GLY A 170 52.44 -3.45 -4.96
C GLY A 170 51.00 -3.93 -5.19
N ILE A 171 50.13 -3.78 -4.19
CA ILE A 171 48.70 -4.11 -4.29
C ILE A 171 48.01 -3.21 -5.31
N LEU A 172 48.23 -1.90 -5.26
CA LEU A 172 47.66 -0.94 -6.23
C LEU A 172 48.14 -1.22 -7.65
N THR A 173 49.43 -1.53 -7.84
CA THR A 173 50.00 -1.86 -9.15
C THR A 173 49.38 -3.13 -9.72
N LYS A 174 49.22 -4.17 -8.89
CA LYS A 174 48.53 -5.40 -9.28
C LYS A 174 47.06 -5.12 -9.66
N SER A 175 46.37 -4.30 -8.86
CA SER A 175 44.97 -3.91 -9.12
C SER A 175 44.84 -3.08 -10.41
N LEU A 176 45.82 -2.24 -10.73
CA LEU A 176 45.85 -1.45 -11.98
C LEU A 176 45.95 -2.35 -13.23
N LEU A 177 46.72 -3.43 -13.15
CA LEU A 177 46.88 -4.39 -14.25
C LEU A 177 45.60 -5.18 -14.53
N THR A 178 44.73 -5.37 -13.53
CA THR A 178 43.49 -6.13 -13.66
C THR A 178 42.24 -5.28 -13.88
N SER A 179 42.35 -3.96 -13.87
CA SER A 179 41.20 -3.05 -13.90
C SER A 179 41.01 -2.36 -15.25
N GLU A 180 39.75 -2.10 -15.63
CA GLU A 180 39.38 -1.48 -16.90
C GLU A 180 38.57 -0.17 -16.69
N GLY A 181 38.43 0.62 -17.76
CA GLY A 181 37.57 1.81 -17.79
C GLY A 181 37.88 2.88 -16.74
N GLU A 182 36.85 3.36 -16.04
CA GLU A 182 36.99 4.39 -14.99
C GLU A 182 37.75 3.88 -13.75
N GLN A 183 37.67 2.58 -13.44
CA GLN A 183 38.39 1.99 -12.31
C GLN A 183 39.90 2.10 -12.49
N LYS A 184 40.40 1.88 -13.71
CA LYS A 184 41.83 2.04 -14.04
C LYS A 184 42.30 3.48 -13.82
N LYS A 185 41.48 4.48 -14.19
CA LYS A 185 41.80 5.90 -13.99
C LYS A 185 41.83 6.27 -12.49
N GLN A 186 40.93 5.70 -11.69
CA GLN A 186 40.93 5.89 -10.23
C GLN A 186 42.21 5.33 -9.59
N ILE A 187 42.53 4.07 -9.87
CA ILE A 187 43.71 3.40 -9.29
C ILE A 187 44.99 4.12 -9.72
N SER A 188 45.06 4.57 -10.98
CA SER A 188 46.21 5.33 -11.48
C SER A 188 46.46 6.63 -10.70
N LEU A 189 45.40 7.35 -10.31
CA LEU A 189 45.54 8.59 -9.54
C LEU A 189 46.00 8.32 -8.10
N VAL A 190 45.41 7.31 -7.45
CA VAL A 190 45.80 6.91 -6.09
C VAL A 190 47.25 6.40 -6.08
N LEU A 191 47.62 5.56 -7.07
CA LEU A 191 48.97 5.03 -7.21
C LEU A 191 49.98 6.16 -7.42
N PHE A 192 49.74 7.07 -8.37
CA PHE A 192 50.65 8.17 -8.66
C PHE A 192 50.86 9.09 -7.44
N GLY A 193 49.78 9.44 -6.75
CA GLY A 193 49.85 10.27 -5.55
C GLY A 193 50.61 9.60 -4.41
N SER A 194 50.35 8.32 -4.15
CA SER A 194 51.06 7.56 -3.12
C SER A 194 52.53 7.34 -3.45
N THR A 195 52.86 7.04 -4.71
CA THR A 195 54.26 6.91 -5.15
C THR A 195 55.01 8.23 -4.97
N PHE A 196 54.39 9.35 -5.32
CA PHE A 196 54.98 10.67 -5.12
C PHE A 196 55.28 10.96 -3.64
N LEU A 197 54.31 10.74 -2.75
CA LEU A 197 54.50 10.93 -1.32
C LEU A 197 55.62 10.03 -0.77
N ILE A 198 55.60 8.73 -1.08
CA ILE A 198 56.58 7.77 -0.53
C ILE A 198 58.00 8.11 -1.00
N LEU A 199 58.18 8.46 -2.27
CA LEU A 199 59.48 8.85 -2.81
C LEU A 199 59.96 10.18 -2.22
N ALA A 200 59.07 11.16 -2.06
CA ALA A 200 59.40 12.42 -1.41
C ALA A 200 59.84 12.20 0.05
N SER A 201 59.08 11.43 0.84
CA SER A 201 59.42 11.09 2.23
C SER A 201 60.79 10.41 2.32
N LEU A 202 61.02 9.38 1.50
CA LEU A 202 62.28 8.62 1.53
C LEU A 202 63.49 9.48 1.11
N TYR A 203 63.31 10.35 0.11
CA TYR A 203 64.39 11.23 -0.33
C TYR A 203 64.84 12.19 0.79
N TYR A 204 63.89 12.82 1.49
CA TYR A 204 64.22 13.79 2.54
C TYR A 204 64.60 13.12 3.88
N GLU A 205 63.91 12.05 4.28
CA GLU A 205 64.07 11.43 5.60
C GLU A 205 65.12 10.33 5.66
N VAL A 206 65.65 9.88 4.51
CA VAL A 206 66.64 8.79 4.44
C VAL A 206 67.87 9.14 3.60
N ILE A 207 67.71 9.88 2.49
CA ILE A 207 68.82 10.16 1.55
C ILE A 207 69.52 11.50 1.83
N GLN A 208 68.77 12.57 2.13
CA GLN A 208 69.31 13.92 2.35
C GLN A 208 69.80 14.14 3.80
N ILE A 209 70.74 13.28 4.22
CA ILE A 209 71.26 13.25 5.59
C ILE A 209 72.79 13.37 5.56
N ASP A 210 73.38 14.12 6.49
CA ASP A 210 74.83 14.19 6.66
C ASP A 210 75.41 12.97 7.41
N ASP A 211 76.74 12.87 7.50
CA ASP A 211 77.44 11.77 8.21
C ASP A 211 77.08 11.68 9.70
N GLN A 212 76.43 12.70 10.27
CA GLN A 212 75.99 12.78 11.66
C GLN A 212 74.48 12.53 11.83
N GLY A 213 73.75 12.20 10.77
CA GLY A 213 72.32 11.92 10.85
C GLY A 213 71.42 13.17 10.79
N ARG A 214 71.95 14.34 10.41
CA ARG A 214 71.20 15.60 10.33
C ARG A 214 70.66 15.87 8.93
N LEU A 215 69.48 16.46 8.87
CA LEU A 215 68.82 16.80 7.61
C LEU A 215 69.55 17.97 6.91
N LEU A 216 69.81 17.81 5.62
CA LEU A 216 70.48 18.84 4.80
C LEU A 216 69.51 19.92 4.30
N SER A 217 68.21 19.62 4.28
CA SER A 217 67.15 20.51 3.76
C SER A 217 65.83 20.28 4.50
N PRO A 218 64.92 21.28 4.53
CA PRO A 218 63.62 21.12 5.17
C PRO A 218 62.81 20.01 4.47
N PRO A 219 62.19 19.09 5.22
CA PRO A 219 61.46 17.98 4.64
C PRO A 219 60.24 18.50 3.87
N LEU A 220 60.16 18.13 2.58
CA LEU A 220 59.00 18.47 1.73
C LEU A 220 57.89 17.43 1.79
N THR A 221 57.86 16.59 2.82
CA THR A 221 56.81 15.57 3.05
C THR A 221 55.41 16.20 3.04
N SER A 222 55.26 17.43 3.54
CA SER A 222 54.01 18.20 3.49
C SER A 222 53.48 18.44 2.07
N ILE A 223 54.36 18.67 1.09
CA ILE A 223 54.00 18.80 -0.32
C ILE A 223 53.56 17.45 -0.88
N GLY A 224 54.26 16.37 -0.51
CA GLY A 224 53.88 15.00 -0.85
C GLY A 224 52.46 14.67 -0.40
N ILE A 225 52.12 15.01 0.86
CA ILE A 225 50.79 14.77 1.43
C ILE A 225 49.73 15.57 0.65
N LEU A 226 49.99 16.85 0.37
CA LEU A 226 49.06 17.69 -0.37
C LEU A 226 48.78 17.15 -1.79
N VAL A 227 49.83 16.74 -2.51
CA VAL A 227 49.70 16.17 -3.86
C VAL A 227 48.91 14.87 -3.82
N GLN A 228 49.20 13.98 -2.87
CA GLN A 228 48.45 12.73 -2.71
C GLN A 228 46.97 13.00 -2.41
N SER A 229 46.67 13.85 -1.42
CA SER A 229 45.30 14.20 -1.05
C SER A 229 44.53 14.82 -2.21
N PHE A 230 45.15 15.70 -2.99
CA PHE A 230 44.53 16.31 -4.17
C PHE A 230 44.22 15.29 -5.28
N LEU A 231 45.13 14.36 -5.56
CA LEU A 231 44.91 13.32 -6.56
C LEU A 231 43.82 12.33 -6.13
N ILE A 232 43.77 11.96 -4.85
CA ILE A 232 42.70 11.13 -4.31
C ILE A 232 41.36 11.90 -4.34
N PHE A 233 41.37 13.20 -4.06
CA PHE A 233 40.18 14.04 -4.18
C PHE A 233 39.63 14.09 -5.62
N ILE A 234 40.51 14.20 -6.63
CA ILE A 234 40.11 14.09 -8.04
C ILE A 234 39.54 12.69 -8.34
N ALA A 235 40.16 11.63 -7.82
CA ALA A 235 39.65 10.27 -7.96
C ALA A 235 38.22 10.14 -7.38
N ILE A 236 37.95 10.80 -6.25
CA ILE A 236 36.66 10.82 -5.57
C ILE A 236 35.58 11.59 -6.33
N THR A 237 35.90 12.81 -6.75
CA THR A 237 34.94 13.74 -7.34
C THR A 237 34.63 13.41 -8.80
N ARG A 238 35.66 13.13 -9.60
CA ARG A 238 35.53 12.96 -11.05
C ARG A 238 35.15 11.53 -11.45
N TYR A 239 35.68 10.54 -10.76
CA TYR A 239 35.51 9.13 -11.15
C TYR A 239 34.61 8.34 -10.21
N GLY A 240 34.04 8.95 -9.16
CA GLY A 240 33.03 8.29 -8.35
C GLY A 240 33.56 7.11 -7.52
N PHE A 241 34.78 7.25 -6.98
CA PHE A 241 35.45 6.36 -6.00
C PHE A 241 34.49 5.76 -4.94
N LEU A 242 33.38 6.47 -4.64
CA LEU A 242 32.48 6.27 -3.49
C LEU A 242 31.00 5.98 -3.82
N LYS A 243 30.58 5.90 -5.09
CA LYS A 243 29.16 5.60 -5.40
C LYS A 243 28.83 4.13 -5.09
N ILE A 244 27.75 3.92 -4.34
CA ILE A 244 27.13 2.59 -4.13
C ILE A 244 26.67 2.09 -5.50
N ASN A 245 26.94 0.81 -5.79
CA ASN A 245 26.57 0.20 -7.06
C ASN A 245 25.03 0.10 -7.14
N VAL A 246 24.41 0.61 -8.20
CA VAL A 246 22.94 0.58 -8.38
C VAL A 246 22.42 -0.86 -8.33
N GLU A 247 23.23 -1.80 -8.80
CA GLU A 247 22.94 -3.25 -8.77
C GLU A 247 22.84 -3.80 -7.34
N GLY A 248 23.68 -3.32 -6.42
CA GLY A 248 23.64 -3.71 -5.00
C GLY A 248 22.41 -3.15 -4.31
N LEU A 249 22.07 -1.89 -4.61
CA LEU A 249 20.86 -1.23 -4.12
C LEU A 249 19.60 -1.92 -4.63
N ALA A 250 19.57 -2.30 -5.91
CA ALA A 250 18.45 -3.03 -6.50
C ALA A 250 18.25 -4.40 -5.84
N THR A 251 19.33 -5.15 -5.61
CA THR A 251 19.26 -6.47 -4.93
C THR A 251 18.74 -6.36 -3.50
N GLU A 252 19.10 -5.29 -2.79
CA GLU A 252 18.62 -5.01 -1.43
C GLU A 252 17.14 -4.57 -1.47
N LEU A 253 16.76 -3.66 -2.37
CA LEU A 253 15.38 -3.21 -2.56
C LEU A 253 14.43 -4.35 -2.96
N PHE A 254 14.85 -5.25 -3.85
CA PHE A 254 14.02 -6.37 -4.31
C PHE A 254 13.91 -7.51 -3.29
N ARG A 255 14.80 -7.57 -2.30
CA ARG A 255 14.73 -8.56 -1.22
C ARG A 255 13.59 -8.25 -0.25
N ASP A 256 13.33 -6.97 0.01
CA ASP A 256 12.33 -6.53 0.99
C ASP A 256 10.91 -6.44 0.42
N ILE A 257 10.73 -6.62 -0.89
CA ILE A 257 9.40 -6.60 -1.53
C ILE A 257 8.65 -7.90 -1.24
N HIS A 258 7.41 -7.77 -0.77
CA HIS A 258 6.50 -8.89 -0.48
C HIS A 258 6.03 -9.64 -1.74
N ASP A 259 5.99 -8.98 -2.90
CA ASP A 259 5.74 -9.64 -4.17
C ASP A 259 6.93 -10.52 -4.56
N GLY A 260 6.65 -11.74 -5.00
CA GLY A 260 7.65 -12.64 -5.56
C GLY A 260 8.13 -12.15 -6.91
N MET A 261 9.45 -12.04 -7.09
CA MET A 261 10.07 -11.65 -8.35
C MET A 261 10.97 -12.75 -8.88
N ILE A 262 10.81 -13.08 -10.16
CA ILE A 262 11.63 -14.06 -10.87
C ILE A 262 12.07 -13.46 -12.21
N LEU A 263 13.37 -13.45 -12.45
CA LEU A 263 14.00 -12.97 -13.67
C LEU A 263 14.64 -14.16 -14.39
N ILE A 264 14.28 -14.34 -15.65
CA ILE A 264 14.83 -15.39 -16.51
C ILE A 264 15.40 -14.82 -17.80
N GLU A 265 16.42 -15.48 -18.35
CA GLU A 265 16.95 -15.19 -19.68
C GLU A 265 16.06 -15.84 -20.78
N GLN A 266 16.34 -15.54 -22.05
CA GLN A 266 15.60 -16.08 -23.19
C GLN A 266 15.58 -17.62 -23.27
N ASP A 267 16.64 -18.27 -22.80
CA ASP A 267 16.76 -19.73 -22.71
C ASP A 267 16.04 -20.34 -21.48
N ARG A 268 15.32 -19.50 -20.72
CA ARG A 268 14.67 -19.81 -19.44
C ARG A 268 15.61 -20.10 -18.29
N SER A 269 16.91 -19.81 -18.43
CA SER A 269 17.85 -19.89 -17.31
C SER A 269 17.50 -18.87 -16.23
N LEU A 270 17.58 -19.29 -14.97
CA LEU A 270 17.23 -18.44 -13.83
C LEU A 270 18.34 -17.42 -13.57
N PHE A 271 18.02 -16.15 -13.75
CA PHE A 271 18.94 -15.05 -13.46
C PHE A 271 18.84 -14.58 -12.00
N PHE A 272 17.60 -14.39 -11.52
CA PHE A 272 17.35 -13.93 -10.15
C PHE A 272 16.00 -14.40 -9.63
N ILE A 273 15.95 -14.65 -8.32
CA ILE A 273 14.72 -14.92 -7.57
C ILE A 273 14.85 -14.33 -6.17
N ASN A 274 13.80 -13.67 -5.67
CA ASN A 274 13.76 -13.14 -4.30
C ASN A 274 13.15 -14.15 -3.30
N GLU A 275 13.34 -13.89 -2.00
CA GLU A 275 12.83 -14.78 -0.94
C GLU A 275 11.30 -14.91 -0.95
N SER A 276 10.59 -13.84 -1.30
CA SER A 276 9.13 -13.84 -1.41
C SER A 276 8.63 -14.81 -2.48
N ALA A 277 9.28 -14.86 -3.66
CA ALA A 277 8.95 -15.83 -4.70
C ALA A 277 9.20 -17.28 -4.24
N ILE A 278 10.30 -17.52 -3.52
CA ILE A 278 10.63 -18.83 -2.95
C ILE A 278 9.54 -19.28 -1.98
N LYS A 279 9.09 -18.39 -1.08
CA LYS A 279 8.01 -18.67 -0.12
C LYS A 279 6.67 -18.91 -0.81
N ILE A 280 6.26 -18.02 -1.72
CA ILE A 280 4.99 -18.12 -2.44
C ILE A 280 4.92 -19.45 -3.23
N LEU A 281 6.01 -19.80 -3.93
CA LEU A 281 6.08 -21.04 -4.71
C LEU A 281 6.35 -22.30 -3.86
N GLY A 282 6.69 -22.17 -2.57
CA GLY A 282 6.98 -23.31 -1.68
C GLY A 282 8.31 -24.02 -1.97
N ILE A 283 9.30 -23.32 -2.52
CA ILE A 283 10.59 -23.91 -2.92
C ILE A 283 11.50 -23.98 -1.69
N SER A 284 11.53 -25.10 -0.98
CA SER A 284 12.29 -25.21 0.27
C SER A 284 13.75 -25.64 0.13
N ASN A 285 14.14 -26.37 -0.94
CA ASN A 285 15.44 -27.06 -0.98
C ASN A 285 16.19 -27.09 -2.32
N PHE A 286 15.69 -26.44 -3.38
CA PHE A 286 16.38 -26.45 -4.68
C PHE A 286 16.04 -25.19 -5.49
N LEU A 287 17.07 -24.40 -5.83
CA LEU A 287 16.95 -23.34 -6.82
C LEU A 287 17.13 -23.96 -8.22
N PRO A 288 16.09 -23.95 -9.07
CA PRO A 288 16.20 -24.55 -10.38
C PRO A 288 17.14 -23.74 -11.27
N SER A 289 17.94 -24.42 -12.08
CA SER A 289 18.82 -23.75 -13.06
C SER A 289 18.03 -23.08 -14.19
N HIS A 290 16.84 -23.61 -14.49
CA HIS A 290 15.88 -23.08 -15.45
C HIS A 290 14.50 -23.03 -14.83
N PHE A 291 13.76 -21.95 -15.06
CA PHE A 291 12.43 -21.77 -14.47
C PHE A 291 11.33 -21.91 -15.52
N PHE A 292 10.46 -22.89 -15.31
CA PHE A 292 9.25 -23.13 -16.12
C PHE A 292 8.02 -22.90 -15.23
N PRO A 293 7.19 -21.87 -15.50
CA PRO A 293 6.01 -21.60 -14.67
C PRO A 293 5.03 -22.78 -14.55
N SER A 294 4.95 -23.63 -15.58
CA SER A 294 4.13 -24.86 -15.61
C SER A 294 4.46 -25.86 -14.51
N ASP A 295 5.71 -25.85 -14.02
CA ASP A 295 6.16 -26.81 -13.01
C ASP A 295 5.66 -26.42 -11.62
N PHE A 296 5.40 -25.12 -11.41
CA PHE A 296 5.05 -24.55 -10.11
C PHE A 296 3.57 -24.09 -10.03
N LEU A 297 2.92 -23.87 -11.18
CA LEU A 297 1.56 -23.37 -11.27
C LEU A 297 0.68 -24.37 -12.03
N LYS A 298 -0.43 -24.75 -11.40
CA LYS A 298 -1.38 -25.69 -11.98
C LYS A 298 -2.11 -25.05 -13.17
N ASP A 299 -2.26 -25.81 -14.25
CA ASP A 299 -2.99 -25.40 -15.48
C ASP A 299 -2.46 -24.10 -16.10
N TYR A 300 -1.15 -23.84 -15.96
CA TYR A 300 -0.50 -22.66 -16.52
C TYR A 300 -0.64 -22.63 -18.05
N GLN A 301 -1.12 -21.50 -18.55
CA GLN A 301 -1.15 -21.18 -19.97
C GLN A 301 -0.24 -19.98 -20.23
N GLU A 302 0.64 -20.11 -21.22
CA GLU A 302 1.58 -19.05 -21.56
C GLU A 302 0.84 -17.88 -22.23
N ASN A 303 0.60 -16.82 -21.47
CA ASN A 303 -0.07 -15.61 -21.93
C ASN A 303 0.95 -14.61 -22.46
N LEU A 304 0.70 -14.04 -23.64
CA LEU A 304 1.55 -13.01 -24.27
C LEU A 304 1.12 -11.59 -23.87
N ASP A 305 -0.12 -11.43 -23.43
CA ASP A 305 -0.66 -10.15 -23.01
C ASP A 305 -0.24 -9.86 -21.57
N HIS A 306 0.27 -8.67 -21.29
CA HIS A 306 0.77 -8.21 -19.97
C HIS A 306 -0.28 -8.21 -18.83
N PHE A 307 -1.43 -8.86 -19.01
CA PHE A 307 -2.48 -8.98 -17.99
C PHE A 307 -2.11 -10.01 -16.94
N SER A 308 -2.43 -9.70 -15.69
CA SER A 308 -2.31 -10.62 -14.58
C SER A 308 -3.34 -11.75 -14.70
N LYS A 309 -2.94 -12.97 -14.36
CA LYS A 309 -3.83 -14.15 -14.29
C LYS A 309 -3.68 -14.84 -12.95
N GLU A 310 -4.79 -15.35 -12.42
CA GLU A 310 -4.85 -16.08 -11.15
C GLU A 310 -4.59 -17.58 -11.39
N TYR A 311 -3.67 -18.17 -10.62
CA TYR A 311 -3.28 -19.57 -10.69
C TYR A 311 -3.22 -20.19 -9.29
N LYS A 312 -3.23 -21.52 -9.21
CA LYS A 312 -2.98 -22.24 -7.94
C LYS A 312 -1.55 -22.79 -7.89
N PRO A 313 -0.80 -22.57 -6.80
CA PRO A 313 0.51 -23.17 -6.63
C PRO A 313 0.42 -24.69 -6.52
N VAL A 314 1.46 -25.38 -7.01
CA VAL A 314 1.59 -26.84 -6.95
C VAL A 314 2.22 -27.30 -5.64
N PHE A 315 3.26 -26.61 -5.16
CA PHE A 315 4.08 -27.05 -4.04
C PHE A 315 3.77 -26.37 -2.70
N ASN A 316 2.96 -25.31 -2.71
CA ASN A 316 2.59 -24.58 -1.50
C ASN A 316 1.11 -24.82 -1.18
N ALA A 317 0.83 -25.64 -0.17
CA ALA A 317 -0.54 -25.93 0.26
C ALA A 317 -1.18 -24.78 1.06
N ASP A 318 -0.37 -23.92 1.67
CA ASP A 318 -0.85 -22.80 2.49
C ASP A 318 -1.31 -21.62 1.63
N CYS A 319 -0.79 -21.52 0.40
CA CYS A 319 -1.18 -20.49 -0.56
C CYS A 319 -2.37 -20.97 -1.43
N ARG A 320 -3.53 -20.33 -1.27
CA ARG A 320 -4.77 -20.70 -1.99
C ARG A 320 -4.80 -20.22 -3.44
N GLY A 321 -4.07 -19.16 -3.76
CA GLY A 321 -3.97 -18.63 -5.11
C GLY A 321 -2.89 -17.57 -5.26
N ILE A 322 -2.36 -17.48 -6.48
CA ILE A 322 -1.30 -16.57 -6.87
C ILE A 322 -1.74 -15.80 -8.10
N GLU A 323 -1.57 -14.49 -8.09
CA GLU A 323 -1.66 -13.66 -9.27
C GLU A 323 -0.26 -13.56 -9.92
N LEU A 324 -0.16 -13.98 -11.19
CA LEU A 324 1.08 -13.93 -11.96
C LEU A 324 0.99 -12.89 -13.06
N THR A 325 1.99 -12.02 -13.13
CA THR A 325 2.19 -11.04 -14.21
C THR A 325 3.52 -11.29 -14.91
N ARG A 326 3.53 -11.27 -16.25
CA ARG A 326 4.74 -11.42 -17.08
C ARG A 326 5.04 -10.12 -17.82
N SER A 327 6.30 -9.71 -17.77
CA SER A 327 6.82 -8.57 -18.55
C SER A 327 8.09 -8.96 -19.29
N ASN A 328 8.27 -8.41 -20.48
CA ASN A 328 9.50 -8.56 -21.25
C ASN A 328 10.47 -7.45 -20.85
N ILE A 329 11.73 -7.82 -20.60
CA ILE A 329 12.77 -6.88 -20.19
C ILE A 329 14.02 -7.06 -21.04
N GLN A 330 14.82 -6.00 -21.16
CA GLN A 330 16.12 -6.05 -21.80
C GLN A 330 17.21 -6.10 -20.73
N LEU A 331 18.01 -7.17 -20.72
CA LEU A 331 19.12 -7.37 -19.80
C LEU A 331 20.39 -6.81 -20.45
N THR A 332 20.94 -5.75 -19.86
CA THR A 332 22.19 -5.13 -20.32
C THR A 332 23.32 -6.15 -20.39
N GLY A 333 23.86 -6.36 -21.59
CA GLY A 333 24.96 -7.30 -21.86
C GLY A 333 24.56 -8.77 -22.10
N LYS A 334 23.27 -9.13 -21.97
CA LYS A 334 22.78 -10.51 -22.10
C LYS A 334 21.56 -10.71 -23.02
N GLY A 335 21.04 -9.65 -23.63
CA GLY A 335 19.92 -9.73 -24.57
C GLY A 335 18.56 -9.55 -23.88
N ASN A 336 17.51 -10.20 -24.40
CA ASN A 336 16.16 -10.09 -23.84
C ASN A 336 15.92 -11.15 -22.75
N GLY A 337 15.03 -10.86 -21.80
CA GLY A 337 14.60 -11.78 -20.75
C GLY A 337 13.14 -11.54 -20.35
N HIS A 338 12.66 -12.34 -19.40
CA HIS A 338 11.31 -12.21 -18.85
C HIS A 338 11.36 -11.97 -17.33
N LEU A 339 10.53 -11.04 -16.88
CA LEU A 339 10.25 -10.78 -15.47
C LEU A 339 8.86 -11.35 -15.14
N PHE A 340 8.81 -12.22 -14.13
CA PHE A 340 7.59 -12.70 -13.52
C PHE A 340 7.41 -12.05 -12.15
N ILE A 341 6.23 -11.50 -11.91
CA ILE A 341 5.80 -10.98 -10.63
C ILE A 341 4.69 -11.88 -10.11
N LEU A 342 4.87 -12.43 -8.91
CA LEU A 342 3.96 -13.33 -8.21
C LEU A 342 3.41 -12.59 -7.00
N ARG A 343 2.10 -12.49 -6.88
CA ARG A 343 1.44 -11.92 -5.71
C ARG A 343 0.55 -12.98 -5.05
N ASP A 344 0.70 -13.16 -3.75
CA ASP A 344 -0.20 -14.02 -2.99
C ASP A 344 -1.58 -13.35 -2.87
N ILE A 345 -2.62 -14.02 -3.33
CA ILE A 345 -4.00 -13.54 -3.30
C ILE A 345 -4.89 -14.43 -2.42
N SER A 346 -4.30 -15.21 -1.52
CA SER A 346 -5.04 -16.11 -0.63
C SER A 346 -6.09 -15.38 0.21
N GLU A 347 -5.73 -14.23 0.81
CA GLU A 347 -6.65 -13.39 1.59
C GLU A 347 -7.79 -12.82 0.73
N LYS A 348 -7.51 -12.47 -0.53
CA LYS A 348 -8.51 -11.96 -1.49
C LYS A 348 -9.52 -13.05 -1.83
N ILE A 349 -9.06 -14.28 -2.09
CA ILE A 349 -9.93 -15.43 -2.37
C ILE A 349 -10.81 -15.74 -1.15
N GLU A 350 -10.22 -15.83 0.05
CA GLU A 350 -10.97 -16.11 1.28
C GLU A 350 -12.03 -15.04 1.56
N SER A 351 -11.68 -13.75 1.37
CA SER A 351 -12.63 -12.65 1.54
C SER A 351 -13.79 -12.75 0.54
N ARG A 352 -13.51 -13.12 -0.71
CA ARG A 352 -14.55 -13.31 -1.74
C ARG A 352 -15.47 -14.48 -1.42
N GLU A 353 -14.92 -15.63 -1.05
CA GLU A 353 -15.69 -16.82 -0.64
C GLU A 353 -16.59 -16.48 0.57
N LYS A 354 -16.07 -15.73 1.53
CA LYS A 354 -16.83 -15.27 2.69
C LYS A 354 -17.98 -14.35 2.30
N ILE A 355 -17.74 -13.37 1.41
CA ILE A 355 -18.79 -12.47 0.90
C ILE A 355 -19.87 -13.27 0.15
N GLU A 356 -19.46 -14.19 -0.73
CA GLU A 356 -20.40 -15.03 -1.48
C GLU A 356 -21.27 -15.90 -0.54
N SER A 357 -20.68 -16.45 0.54
CA SER A 357 -21.43 -17.21 1.54
C SER A 357 -22.43 -16.36 2.32
N ILE A 358 -22.04 -15.14 2.75
CA ILE A 358 -22.91 -14.20 3.46
C ILE A 358 -24.06 -13.76 2.55
N TYR A 359 -23.76 -13.43 1.29
CA TYR A 359 -24.75 -13.02 0.31
C TYR A 359 -25.77 -14.13 0.03
N SER A 360 -25.30 -15.38 -0.10
CA SER A 360 -26.17 -16.55 -0.27
C SER A 360 -27.08 -16.78 0.93
N ALA A 361 -26.56 -16.68 2.16
CA ALA A 361 -27.36 -16.78 3.38
C ALA A 361 -28.41 -15.66 3.46
N PHE A 362 -28.01 -14.42 3.19
CA PHE A 362 -28.91 -13.26 3.20
C PHE A 362 -30.06 -13.39 2.18
N ASN A 363 -29.77 -13.81 0.95
CA ASN A 363 -30.81 -14.06 -0.05
C ASN A 363 -31.79 -15.16 0.37
N LYS A 364 -31.29 -16.20 1.05
CA LYS A 364 -32.16 -17.26 1.59
C LYS A 364 -33.09 -16.74 2.68
N ASP A 365 -32.58 -15.87 3.57
CA ASP A 365 -33.39 -15.24 4.61
C ASP A 365 -34.45 -14.29 4.02
N LEU A 366 -34.12 -13.56 2.96
CA LEU A 366 -35.07 -12.73 2.21
C LEU A 366 -36.18 -13.55 1.56
N GLU A 367 -35.89 -14.70 0.97
CA GLU A 367 -36.91 -15.60 0.43
C GLU A 367 -37.85 -16.13 1.53
N ILE A 368 -37.33 -16.40 2.73
CA ILE A 368 -38.16 -16.78 3.89
C ILE A 368 -39.07 -15.62 4.30
N ALA A 369 -38.53 -14.39 4.36
CA ALA A 369 -39.32 -13.20 4.68
C ALA A 369 -40.44 -12.97 3.65
N LYS A 370 -40.16 -13.19 2.37
CA LYS A 370 -41.17 -13.14 1.29
C LYS A 370 -42.30 -14.12 1.49
N ILE A 371 -42.01 -15.37 1.87
CA ILE A 371 -43.04 -16.38 2.16
C ILE A 371 -43.91 -15.93 3.34
N ALA A 372 -43.30 -15.38 4.40
CA ALA A 372 -44.02 -14.88 5.56
C ALA A 372 -44.94 -13.70 5.20
N GLN A 373 -44.45 -12.71 4.45
CA GLN A 373 -45.23 -11.58 3.98
C GLN A 373 -46.38 -12.01 3.06
N THR A 374 -46.10 -12.90 2.10
CA THR A 374 -47.11 -13.44 1.17
C THR A 374 -48.23 -14.18 1.93
N SER A 375 -47.92 -14.77 3.09
CA SER A 375 -48.93 -15.40 3.96
C SER A 375 -49.73 -14.39 4.78
N ALA A 376 -49.16 -13.21 5.07
CA ALA A 376 -49.82 -12.13 5.79
C ALA A 376 -50.77 -11.30 4.90
N ILE A 377 -50.50 -11.22 3.60
CA ILE A 377 -51.29 -10.52 2.58
C ILE A 377 -52.35 -11.48 1.98
N SER A 378 -53.51 -10.96 1.59
CA SER A 378 -54.54 -11.74 0.90
C SER A 378 -54.10 -12.13 -0.51
N THR A 379 -53.69 -13.39 -0.68
CA THR A 379 -53.50 -14.01 -2.01
C THR A 379 -54.76 -14.71 -2.53
N LYS A 380 -55.71 -14.99 -1.64
CA LYS A 380 -57.04 -15.51 -1.95
C LYS A 380 -58.09 -14.59 -1.34
N PHE A 381 -59.08 -14.24 -2.14
CA PHE A 381 -60.17 -13.36 -1.74
C PHE A 381 -61.47 -14.16 -1.55
N PRO A 382 -62.41 -13.70 -0.71
CA PRO A 382 -63.70 -14.35 -0.55
C PRO A 382 -64.47 -14.48 -1.87
N GLU A 383 -64.98 -15.67 -2.17
CA GLU A 383 -65.84 -15.90 -3.34
C GLU A 383 -67.30 -15.52 -3.03
N SER A 384 -67.93 -14.77 -3.94
CA SER A 384 -69.32 -14.35 -3.80
C SER A 384 -70.01 -14.25 -5.16
N ARG A 385 -71.33 -14.45 -5.18
CA ARG A 385 -72.16 -14.17 -6.37
C ARG A 385 -72.49 -12.69 -6.53
N LYS A 386 -72.22 -11.87 -5.51
CA LYS A 386 -72.61 -10.45 -5.44
C LYS A 386 -71.47 -9.49 -5.74
N PHE A 387 -70.23 -9.99 -5.73
CA PHE A 387 -69.05 -9.21 -6.05
C PHE A 387 -67.92 -10.13 -6.54
N LYS A 388 -66.94 -9.56 -7.23
CA LYS A 388 -65.77 -10.30 -7.70
C LYS A 388 -64.50 -9.48 -7.55
N PHE A 389 -63.43 -10.14 -7.11
CA PHE A 389 -62.12 -9.53 -6.92
C PHE A 389 -61.18 -9.77 -8.11
N TYR A 390 -60.34 -8.78 -8.39
CA TYR A 390 -59.17 -8.88 -9.23
C TYR A 390 -58.04 -8.13 -8.54
N SER A 391 -56.84 -8.69 -8.46
CA SER A 391 -55.72 -8.07 -7.76
C SER A 391 -54.42 -8.27 -8.51
N HIS A 392 -53.50 -7.34 -8.35
CA HIS A 392 -52.11 -7.45 -8.80
C HIS A 392 -51.21 -6.94 -7.68
N PHE A 393 -50.28 -7.77 -7.23
CA PHE A 393 -49.32 -7.43 -6.18
C PHE A 393 -47.92 -7.75 -6.70
N GLN A 394 -47.08 -6.72 -6.76
CA GLN A 394 -45.71 -6.81 -7.27
C GLN A 394 -44.82 -5.89 -6.43
N PRO A 395 -44.07 -6.43 -5.45
CA PRO A 395 -43.12 -5.65 -4.70
C PRO A 395 -41.96 -5.19 -5.60
N PHE A 396 -41.36 -4.05 -5.27
CA PHE A 396 -40.21 -3.48 -5.94
C PHE A 396 -38.94 -4.33 -5.70
N GLU A 397 -38.77 -4.81 -4.47
CA GLU A 397 -37.74 -5.78 -4.09
C GLU A 397 -38.34 -7.20 -3.91
N LEU A 398 -37.71 -8.04 -3.08
CA LEU A 398 -38.23 -9.36 -2.71
C LEU A 398 -39.43 -9.27 -1.74
N VAL A 399 -39.50 -8.18 -0.96
CA VAL A 399 -40.54 -7.86 0.02
C VAL A 399 -40.84 -6.36 -0.04
N GLY A 400 -42.08 -5.97 0.26
CA GLY A 400 -42.57 -4.59 0.13
C GLY A 400 -43.18 -3.97 1.39
N GLY A 401 -43.51 -2.69 1.35
CA GLY A 401 -44.29 -1.95 2.34
C GLY A 401 -45.80 -2.00 2.10
N ASP A 402 -46.23 -2.28 0.87
CA ASP A 402 -47.64 -2.42 0.53
C ASP A 402 -48.32 -3.61 1.26
N PHE A 403 -49.53 -3.37 1.76
CA PHE A 403 -50.35 -4.33 2.49
C PHE A 403 -51.78 -4.35 1.97
N LEU A 404 -52.28 -5.56 1.71
CA LEU A 404 -53.64 -5.79 1.24
C LEU A 404 -54.25 -7.00 1.93
N LYS A 405 -55.36 -6.82 2.65
CA LYS A 405 -56.10 -7.94 3.24
C LYS A 405 -57.60 -7.73 3.15
N ALA A 406 -58.31 -8.78 2.75
CA ALA A 406 -59.75 -8.82 2.64
C ALA A 406 -60.31 -9.97 3.47
N LEU A 407 -61.29 -9.68 4.33
CA LEU A 407 -61.94 -10.64 5.21
C LEU A 407 -63.46 -10.53 5.07
N GLN A 408 -64.14 -11.67 5.02
CA GLN A 408 -65.59 -11.70 5.10
C GLN A 408 -66.01 -11.96 6.55
N ARG A 409 -66.80 -11.04 7.12
CA ARG A 409 -67.38 -11.16 8.46
C ARG A 409 -68.43 -12.26 8.50
N SER A 410 -68.74 -12.71 9.71
CA SER A 410 -69.81 -13.69 9.96
C SER A 410 -71.21 -13.17 9.60
N ASP A 411 -71.43 -11.85 9.63
CA ASP A 411 -72.67 -11.19 9.20
C ASP A 411 -72.77 -11.04 7.66
N GLY A 412 -71.74 -11.45 6.93
CA GLY A 412 -71.68 -11.42 5.47
C GLY A 412 -71.10 -10.14 4.87
N LYS A 413 -70.78 -9.12 5.69
CA LYS A 413 -70.05 -7.94 5.24
C LYS A 413 -68.60 -8.29 4.85
N LEU A 414 -68.04 -7.50 3.95
CA LEU A 414 -66.70 -7.65 3.43
C LEU A 414 -65.85 -6.48 3.92
N ASP A 415 -64.84 -6.75 4.74
CA ASP A 415 -63.84 -5.75 5.11
C ASP A 415 -62.62 -5.87 4.22
N VAL A 416 -62.09 -4.73 3.81
CA VAL A 416 -60.84 -4.63 3.09
C VAL A 416 -59.98 -3.56 3.74
N PHE A 417 -58.74 -3.92 3.99
CA PHE A 417 -57.71 -3.01 4.47
C PHE A 417 -56.59 -2.96 3.45
N PHE A 418 -56.38 -1.75 2.91
CA PHE A 418 -55.33 -1.43 1.96
C PHE A 418 -54.44 -0.39 2.62
N ALA A 419 -53.16 -0.67 2.70
CA ALA A 419 -52.21 0.21 3.37
C ALA A 419 -50.85 0.18 2.68
N ASP A 420 -50.10 1.25 2.81
CA ASP A 420 -48.71 1.36 2.40
C ASP A 420 -47.89 1.87 3.58
N VAL A 421 -46.85 1.10 3.92
CA VAL A 421 -45.91 1.38 5.00
C VAL A 421 -44.72 2.13 4.43
N SER A 422 -44.42 3.31 4.99
CA SER A 422 -43.30 4.12 4.55
C SER A 422 -41.97 3.38 4.52
N GLY A 423 -41.27 3.45 3.40
CA GLY A 423 -39.99 2.78 3.16
C GLY A 423 -40.15 1.38 2.56
N HIS A 424 -39.05 0.79 2.10
CA HIS A 424 -39.06 -0.51 1.40
C HIS A 424 -38.21 -1.57 2.11
N GLY A 425 -38.37 -2.82 1.70
CA GLY A 425 -37.54 -3.94 2.16
C GLY A 425 -38.06 -4.62 3.44
N ILE A 426 -37.14 -5.20 4.23
CA ILE A 426 -37.49 -6.09 5.34
C ILE A 426 -38.23 -5.36 6.48
N SER A 427 -37.85 -4.13 6.80
CA SER A 427 -38.43 -3.40 7.93
C SER A 427 -39.89 -3.04 7.70
N SER A 428 -40.24 -2.51 6.53
CA SER A 428 -41.64 -2.24 6.16
C SER A 428 -42.44 -3.54 6.06
N ALA A 429 -41.86 -4.61 5.50
CA ALA A 429 -42.49 -5.93 5.47
C ALA A 429 -42.83 -6.48 6.87
N MET A 430 -42.00 -6.27 7.90
CA MET A 430 -42.34 -6.64 9.27
C MET A 430 -43.58 -5.89 9.80
N VAL A 431 -43.69 -4.60 9.49
CA VAL A 431 -44.87 -3.79 9.83
C VAL A 431 -46.11 -4.31 9.11
N THR A 432 -46.01 -4.71 7.84
CA THR A 432 -47.14 -5.36 7.13
C THR A 432 -47.62 -6.64 7.83
N GLY A 433 -46.70 -7.42 8.41
CA GLY A 433 -47.05 -8.58 9.24
C GLY A 433 -47.82 -8.19 10.51
N MET A 434 -47.40 -7.12 11.18
CA MET A 434 -48.11 -6.58 12.35
C MET A 434 -49.48 -6.03 11.99
N LEU A 435 -49.60 -5.33 10.85
CA LEU A 435 -50.88 -4.85 10.31
C LEU A 435 -51.83 -6.01 10.05
N SER A 436 -51.33 -7.13 9.51
CA SER A 436 -52.15 -8.33 9.25
C SER A 436 -52.83 -8.90 10.50
N ILE A 437 -52.09 -8.92 11.61
CA ILE A 437 -52.58 -9.41 12.92
C ILE A 437 -53.53 -8.38 13.54
N SER A 438 -53.12 -7.11 13.57
CA SER A 438 -53.94 -6.02 14.14
C SER A 438 -55.26 -5.85 13.40
N PHE A 439 -55.28 -5.96 12.07
CA PHE A 439 -56.51 -5.92 11.28
C PHE A 439 -57.43 -7.10 11.59
N GLN A 440 -56.88 -8.30 11.72
CA GLN A 440 -57.68 -9.49 12.07
C GLN A 440 -58.33 -9.34 13.45
N LEU A 441 -57.59 -8.84 14.43
CA LEU A 441 -58.12 -8.56 15.78
C LEU A 441 -59.16 -7.44 15.76
N ALA A 442 -58.96 -6.40 14.95
CA ALA A 442 -59.91 -5.29 14.85
C ALA A 442 -61.26 -5.76 14.31
N VAL A 443 -61.26 -6.57 13.24
CA VAL A 443 -62.47 -7.06 12.57
C VAL A 443 -63.36 -7.92 13.49
N GLU A 444 -62.80 -8.64 14.46
CA GLU A 444 -63.57 -9.49 15.40
C GLU A 444 -64.62 -8.73 16.22
N THR A 445 -64.42 -7.42 16.42
CA THR A 445 -65.34 -6.57 17.19
C THR A 445 -66.50 -6.01 16.36
N ASN A 446 -66.60 -6.38 15.07
CA ASN A 446 -67.51 -5.80 14.08
C ASN A 446 -67.47 -4.26 14.05
N PRO A 447 -66.28 -3.63 14.01
CA PRO A 447 -66.16 -2.18 14.14
C PRO A 447 -66.67 -1.46 12.90
N THR A 448 -66.90 -0.16 13.03
CA THR A 448 -66.91 0.76 11.87
C THR A 448 -65.49 0.93 11.32
N PRO A 449 -65.31 1.34 10.05
CA PRO A 449 -63.99 1.58 9.45
C PRO A 449 -63.05 2.46 10.28
N LYS A 450 -63.57 3.56 10.83
CA LYS A 450 -62.86 4.45 11.73
C LYS A 450 -62.35 3.72 12.97
N GLU A 451 -63.24 3.03 13.68
CA GLU A 451 -62.89 2.35 14.93
C GLU A 451 -61.84 1.25 14.69
N ALA A 452 -61.91 0.56 13.55
CA ALA A 452 -60.90 -0.42 13.16
C ALA A 452 -59.51 0.22 12.99
N LEU A 453 -59.42 1.35 12.30
CA LEU A 453 -58.17 2.09 12.12
C LEU A 453 -57.64 2.66 13.45
N GLU A 454 -58.51 3.18 14.33
CA GLU A 454 -58.13 3.64 15.67
C GLU A 454 -57.61 2.50 16.55
N GLN A 455 -58.21 1.30 16.44
CA GLN A 455 -57.72 0.12 17.13
C GLN A 455 -56.35 -0.30 16.60
N ILE A 456 -56.16 -0.37 15.28
CA ILE A 456 -54.86 -0.67 14.66
C ILE A 456 -53.80 0.34 15.09
N GLN A 457 -54.11 1.64 15.07
CA GLN A 457 -53.25 2.69 15.59
C GLN A 457 -52.83 2.39 17.03
N SER A 458 -53.80 2.14 17.91
CA SER A 458 -53.54 1.94 19.34
C SER A 458 -52.64 0.74 19.63
N LEU A 459 -52.76 -0.33 18.83
CA LEU A 459 -51.95 -1.53 18.95
C LEU A 459 -50.52 -1.31 18.47
N LEU A 460 -50.32 -0.48 17.44
CA LEU A 460 -49.04 -0.36 16.75
C LEU A 460 -48.22 0.87 17.13
N LEU A 461 -48.84 1.95 17.63
CA LEU A 461 -48.19 3.26 17.88
C LEU A 461 -46.92 3.16 18.75
N ASN A 462 -46.94 2.29 19.76
CA ASN A 462 -45.79 2.12 20.67
C ASN A 462 -44.84 0.99 20.23
N ALA A 463 -45.27 0.13 19.31
CA ALA A 463 -44.51 -1.04 18.85
C ALA A 463 -43.70 -0.74 17.59
N VAL A 464 -44.19 0.16 16.74
CA VAL A 464 -43.58 0.53 15.47
C VAL A 464 -42.95 1.91 15.60
N LEU A 465 -41.62 1.96 15.44
CA LEU A 465 -40.84 3.20 15.48
C LEU A 465 -40.35 3.52 14.06
N ASN A 466 -40.36 4.80 13.69
CA ASN A 466 -39.82 5.32 12.41
C ASN A 466 -40.53 4.86 11.12
N HIS A 467 -41.71 4.23 11.24
CA HIS A 467 -42.57 3.96 10.09
C HIS A 467 -43.92 4.65 10.29
N HIS A 468 -44.47 5.17 9.20
CA HIS A 468 -45.84 5.65 9.13
C HIS A 468 -46.60 4.82 8.10
N VAL A 469 -47.92 4.79 8.23
CA VAL A 469 -48.77 3.94 7.38
C VAL A 469 -49.88 4.80 6.77
N SER A 470 -49.81 4.98 5.46
CA SER A 470 -50.95 5.49 4.69
C SER A 470 -51.93 4.33 4.51
N ALA A 471 -53.22 4.56 4.77
CA ALA A 471 -54.17 3.46 4.66
C ALA A 471 -55.59 3.90 4.32
N VAL A 472 -56.35 2.94 3.80
CA VAL A 472 -57.80 3.01 3.68
C VAL A 472 -58.41 1.69 4.12
N TYR A 473 -59.42 1.80 4.98
CA TYR A 473 -60.25 0.68 5.39
C TYR A 473 -61.65 0.90 4.83
N PHE A 474 -62.26 -0.15 4.29
CA PHE A 474 -63.68 -0.13 4.00
C PHE A 474 -64.39 -1.42 4.41
N SER A 475 -65.66 -1.28 4.79
CA SER A 475 -66.61 -2.35 5.03
C SER A 475 -67.75 -2.25 4.01
N PHE A 476 -67.92 -3.29 3.20
CA PHE A 476 -68.95 -3.36 2.17
C PHE A 476 -70.02 -4.37 2.58
N ASP A 477 -71.29 -3.95 2.58
CA ASP A 477 -72.44 -4.85 2.72
C ASP A 477 -72.97 -5.26 1.34
N PRO A 478 -72.79 -6.53 0.91
CA PRO A 478 -73.24 -6.99 -0.40
C PRO A 478 -74.77 -7.02 -0.55
N ASN A 479 -75.53 -7.00 0.54
CA ASN A 479 -77.00 -7.04 0.51
C ASN A 479 -77.57 -5.66 0.21
N THR A 480 -77.10 -4.64 0.92
CA THR A 480 -77.56 -3.24 0.78
C THR A 480 -76.77 -2.47 -0.28
N LYS A 481 -75.61 -3.00 -0.68
CA LYS A 481 -74.63 -2.35 -1.57
C LYS A 481 -74.09 -1.04 -0.99
N ILE A 482 -74.10 -0.89 0.33
CA ILE A 482 -73.53 0.25 1.05
C ILE A 482 -72.08 -0.06 1.37
N LEU A 483 -71.22 0.90 1.05
CA LEU A 483 -69.83 0.97 1.49
C LEU A 483 -69.73 1.95 2.64
N GLU A 484 -69.13 1.53 3.75
CA GLU A 484 -68.58 2.42 4.76
C GLU A 484 -67.05 2.42 4.62
N TYR A 485 -66.40 3.58 4.68
CA TYR A 485 -64.94 3.66 4.56
C TYR A 485 -64.35 4.77 5.44
N SER A 486 -63.06 4.67 5.71
CA SER A 486 -62.28 5.67 6.43
C SER A 486 -60.86 5.71 5.87
N TYR A 487 -60.30 6.92 5.74
CA TYR A 487 -58.94 7.15 5.26
C TYR A 487 -58.01 7.50 6.41
N ALA A 488 -56.77 7.04 6.31
CA ALA A 488 -55.63 7.49 7.09
C ALA A 488 -54.53 7.95 6.13
N GLY A 489 -54.75 9.09 5.47
CA GLY A 489 -53.81 9.73 4.55
C GLY A 489 -53.55 9.03 3.21
N HIS A 490 -54.25 7.92 2.91
CA HIS A 490 -54.19 7.29 1.58
C HIS A 490 -54.92 8.12 0.52
N HIS A 491 -54.50 8.00 -0.73
CA HIS A 491 -55.16 8.68 -1.84
C HIS A 491 -56.55 8.08 -2.14
N PRO A 492 -57.43 8.81 -2.85
CA PRO A 492 -58.82 8.39 -3.03
C PRO A 492 -59.00 7.07 -3.80
N ILE A 493 -59.88 6.20 -3.28
CA ILE A 493 -60.48 5.08 -4.00
C ILE A 493 -61.21 5.61 -5.23
N LEU A 494 -61.05 4.96 -6.37
CA LEU A 494 -61.76 5.32 -7.59
C LEU A 494 -62.92 4.36 -7.85
N VAL A 495 -64.09 4.91 -8.16
CA VAL A 495 -65.27 4.16 -8.57
C VAL A 495 -65.56 4.44 -10.04
N PHE A 496 -65.51 3.41 -10.86
CA PHE A 496 -65.86 3.46 -12.28
C PHE A 496 -67.34 3.13 -12.43
N ARG A 497 -68.11 4.10 -12.94
CA ARG A 497 -69.56 3.98 -13.13
C ARG A 497 -69.97 4.65 -14.44
N GLU A 498 -70.62 3.91 -15.33
CA GLU A 498 -71.27 4.46 -16.54
C GLU A 498 -70.37 5.41 -17.36
N GLY A 499 -69.09 5.07 -17.54
CA GLY A 499 -68.14 5.92 -18.27
C GLY A 499 -67.54 7.09 -17.47
N LYS A 500 -67.86 7.24 -16.18
CA LYS A 500 -67.25 8.23 -15.27
C LYS A 500 -66.36 7.57 -14.22
N VAL A 501 -65.30 8.28 -13.83
CA VAL A 501 -64.45 7.97 -12.67
C VAL A 501 -64.86 8.89 -11.54
N ILE A 502 -65.26 8.30 -10.42
CA ILE A 502 -65.74 9.02 -9.22
C ILE A 502 -64.71 8.76 -8.11
N PRO A 503 -63.88 9.74 -7.73
CA PRO A 503 -63.03 9.62 -6.56
C PRO A 503 -63.91 9.66 -5.29
N LEU A 504 -63.71 8.71 -4.38
CA LEU A 504 -64.33 8.74 -3.06
C LEU A 504 -63.49 9.62 -2.15
N GLU A 505 -63.84 10.89 -2.06
CA GLU A 505 -63.13 11.84 -1.20
C GLU A 505 -63.30 11.53 0.28
N GLY A 506 -62.26 11.84 1.05
CA GLY A 506 -62.31 11.79 2.50
C GLY A 506 -60.99 12.24 3.09
N GLU A 507 -61.04 12.62 4.36
CA GLU A 507 -59.92 13.10 5.15
C GLU A 507 -59.65 12.16 6.32
N GLY A 508 -58.37 12.06 6.69
CA GLY A 508 -57.92 11.46 7.94
C GLY A 508 -56.39 11.41 8.00
N ARG A 509 -55.84 11.42 9.22
CA ARG A 509 -54.39 11.53 9.44
C ARG A 509 -53.70 10.19 9.19
N ILE A 510 -52.50 10.24 8.61
CA ILE A 510 -51.65 9.05 8.41
C ILE A 510 -51.39 8.38 9.77
N LEU A 511 -51.50 7.04 9.80
CA LEU A 511 -51.27 6.28 11.02
C LEU A 511 -49.79 6.33 11.45
N LEU A 512 -49.57 6.19 12.76
CA LEU A 512 -48.27 6.11 13.41
C LEU A 512 -47.36 7.35 13.30
N ILE A 513 -47.84 8.44 12.68
CA ILE A 513 -47.11 9.74 12.70
C ILE A 513 -47.27 10.44 14.05
N THR A 514 -48.49 10.48 14.59
CA THR A 514 -48.82 11.13 15.86
C THR A 514 -49.77 10.26 16.67
N SER A 515 -49.90 10.54 17.97
CA SER A 515 -50.86 9.85 18.84
C SER A 515 -52.32 10.10 18.47
N GLU A 516 -52.62 11.25 17.89
CA GLU A 516 -53.95 11.64 17.41
C GLU A 516 -54.18 11.13 15.98
N THR A 517 -55.40 10.64 15.69
CA THR A 517 -55.75 10.01 14.40
C THR A 517 -56.69 10.85 13.53
N GLU A 518 -57.58 11.66 14.13
CA GLU A 518 -58.52 12.56 13.42
C GLU A 518 -59.25 11.88 12.23
N LEU A 519 -59.79 10.67 12.46
CA LEU A 519 -60.43 9.85 11.42
C LEU A 519 -61.96 10.04 11.38
N ASN A 520 -62.55 9.82 10.21
CA ASN A 520 -63.99 9.95 9.95
C ASN A 520 -64.56 8.75 9.19
N ASN A 521 -65.83 8.40 9.44
CA ASN A 521 -66.55 7.41 8.65
C ASN A 521 -67.30 8.10 7.51
N TYR A 522 -67.12 7.59 6.30
CA TYR A 522 -67.82 8.01 5.10
C TYR A 522 -68.68 6.87 4.56
N THR A 523 -69.70 7.21 3.78
CA THR A 523 -70.59 6.22 3.15
C THR A 523 -70.72 6.44 1.65
N PHE A 524 -70.88 5.36 0.90
CA PHE A 524 -71.16 5.41 -0.53
C PHE A 524 -72.12 4.30 -0.93
N GLN A 525 -73.13 4.63 -1.75
CA GLN A 525 -74.09 3.67 -2.28
C GLN A 525 -73.62 3.17 -3.66
N PHE A 526 -73.27 1.88 -3.73
CA PHE A 526 -72.96 1.22 -4.98
C PHE A 526 -74.21 0.83 -5.77
N LYS A 527 -74.03 0.77 -7.08
CA LYS A 527 -74.94 0.20 -8.06
C LYS A 527 -74.33 -1.09 -8.64
N LYS A 528 -75.20 -1.93 -9.20
CA LYS A 528 -74.74 -3.09 -9.97
C LYS A 528 -73.90 -2.61 -11.17
N GLY A 529 -72.76 -3.25 -11.38
CA GLY A 529 -71.80 -2.91 -12.45
C GLY A 529 -70.75 -1.87 -12.06
N ASP A 530 -70.82 -1.29 -10.84
CA ASP A 530 -69.75 -0.42 -10.36
C ASP A 530 -68.46 -1.23 -10.15
N ILE A 531 -67.33 -0.60 -10.46
CA ILE A 531 -66.00 -1.18 -10.25
C ILE A 531 -65.22 -0.25 -9.31
N VAL A 532 -64.83 -0.79 -8.16
CA VAL A 532 -63.98 -0.12 -7.18
C VAL A 532 -62.52 -0.42 -7.53
N PHE A 533 -61.66 0.58 -7.48
CA PHE A 533 -60.23 0.49 -7.79
C PHE A 533 -59.42 1.13 -6.66
N LEU A 534 -58.66 0.30 -5.96
CA LEU A 534 -57.61 0.69 -5.01
C LEU A 534 -56.26 0.41 -5.62
N TYR A 535 -55.30 1.27 -5.34
CA TYR A 535 -53.98 1.27 -5.95
C TYR A 535 -52.96 1.83 -4.95
N SER A 536 -51.69 1.51 -5.17
CA SER A 536 -50.55 2.18 -4.54
C SER A 536 -50.13 3.39 -5.37
N ASP A 537 -49.37 4.28 -4.74
CA ASP A 537 -48.91 5.55 -5.32
C ASP A 537 -47.89 5.39 -6.46
N CYS A 538 -47.25 4.21 -6.56
CA CYS A 538 -46.30 3.88 -7.63
C CYS A 538 -46.86 4.06 -9.06
N LEU A 539 -48.20 4.07 -9.21
CA LEU A 539 -48.86 4.31 -10.50
C LEU A 539 -48.82 5.77 -10.97
N PHE A 540 -48.68 6.72 -10.05
CA PHE A 540 -48.68 8.15 -10.37
C PHE A 540 -47.46 8.91 -9.82
N GLU A 541 -46.71 8.35 -8.88
CA GLU A 541 -45.42 8.89 -8.42
C GLU A 541 -44.22 8.43 -9.24
N VAL A 542 -44.46 7.62 -10.29
CA VAL A 542 -43.43 7.19 -11.23
C VAL A 542 -42.73 8.38 -11.90
N ARG A 543 -41.40 8.29 -12.02
CA ARG A 543 -40.54 9.34 -12.59
C ARG A 543 -40.02 8.97 -13.97
N ASN A 544 -40.04 9.89 -14.92
CA ASN A 544 -39.42 9.69 -16.23
C ASN A 544 -37.89 9.90 -16.19
N ALA A 545 -37.22 9.75 -17.33
CA ALA A 545 -35.75 9.92 -17.43
C ALA A 545 -35.26 11.35 -17.12
N SER A 546 -36.11 12.38 -17.23
CA SER A 546 -35.83 13.75 -16.81
C SER A 546 -36.10 14.00 -15.31
N GLY A 547 -36.63 13.01 -14.59
CA GLY A 547 -36.96 13.09 -13.17
C GLY A 547 -38.33 13.71 -12.85
N GLU A 548 -39.13 14.02 -13.87
CA GLU A 548 -40.49 14.53 -13.73
C GLU A 548 -41.44 13.42 -13.28
N ILE A 549 -42.39 13.73 -12.40
CA ILE A 549 -43.36 12.79 -11.85
C ILE A 549 -44.60 12.75 -12.75
N PHE A 550 -45.21 11.57 -12.95
CA PHE A 550 -46.41 11.44 -13.79
C PHE A 550 -47.58 12.26 -13.25
N GLY A 551 -47.80 12.20 -11.93
CA GLY A 551 -48.73 13.03 -11.19
C GLY A 551 -50.14 12.45 -11.11
N TYR A 552 -50.78 12.64 -9.95
CA TYR A 552 -52.12 12.14 -9.65
C TYR A 552 -53.18 12.65 -10.66
N GLU A 553 -53.16 13.94 -10.97
CA GLU A 553 -54.15 14.57 -11.87
C GLU A 553 -54.10 13.97 -13.28
N ASN A 554 -52.90 13.79 -13.81
CA ASN A 554 -52.68 13.14 -15.11
C ASN A 554 -53.13 11.68 -15.09
N PHE A 555 -52.85 10.95 -14.00
CA PHE A 555 -53.29 9.57 -13.84
C PHE A 555 -54.81 9.46 -13.88
N ILE A 556 -55.54 10.26 -13.09
CA ILE A 556 -57.00 10.27 -13.08
C ILE A 556 -57.57 10.64 -14.45
N GLN A 557 -57.02 11.66 -15.10
CA GLN A 557 -57.44 12.07 -16.44
C GLN A 557 -57.31 10.89 -17.42
N LYS A 558 -56.17 10.20 -17.44
CA LYS A 558 -55.94 9.07 -18.35
C LYS A 558 -56.83 7.87 -18.04
N MET A 559 -57.09 7.60 -16.76
CA MET A 559 -58.01 6.54 -16.37
C MET A 559 -59.47 6.85 -16.78
N SER A 560 -59.85 8.12 -16.85
CA SER A 560 -61.18 8.54 -17.31
C SER A 560 -61.39 8.43 -18.84
N GLU A 561 -60.31 8.36 -19.61
CA GLU A 561 -60.34 8.19 -21.07
C GLU A 561 -60.62 6.74 -21.50
N ILE A 562 -60.71 5.79 -20.56
CA ILE A 562 -60.95 4.37 -20.87
C ILE A 562 -62.38 4.23 -21.44
N PRO A 563 -62.54 3.77 -22.70
CA PRO A 563 -63.83 3.84 -23.39
C PRO A 563 -64.86 2.81 -22.88
N ILE A 564 -64.38 1.69 -22.31
CA ILE A 564 -65.21 0.63 -21.75
C ILE A 564 -64.55 0.16 -20.47
N TYR A 565 -65.26 0.34 -19.36
CA TYR A 565 -64.81 -0.12 -18.06
C TYR A 565 -65.02 -1.62 -17.94
N SER A 566 -63.92 -2.35 -17.97
CA SER A 566 -63.85 -3.73 -17.52
C SER A 566 -62.68 -3.86 -16.53
N PRO A 567 -62.78 -4.73 -15.51
CA PRO A 567 -61.72 -4.89 -14.51
C PRO A 567 -60.34 -5.16 -15.13
N SER A 568 -60.28 -6.04 -16.14
CA SER A 568 -59.04 -6.38 -16.84
C SER A 568 -58.44 -5.21 -17.62
N LYS A 569 -59.29 -4.36 -18.22
CA LYS A 569 -58.83 -3.22 -19.01
C LYS A 569 -58.37 -2.08 -18.11
N ILE A 570 -59.07 -1.84 -16.99
CA ILE A 570 -58.65 -0.88 -15.96
C ILE A 570 -57.28 -1.27 -15.41
N LEU A 571 -57.13 -2.53 -14.97
CA LEU A 571 -55.87 -3.05 -14.45
C LEU A 571 -54.71 -2.87 -15.44
N LYS A 572 -54.90 -3.33 -16.68
CA LYS A 572 -53.88 -3.25 -17.72
C LYS A 572 -53.51 -1.81 -18.04
N THR A 573 -54.51 -0.93 -18.19
CA THR A 573 -54.26 0.48 -18.55
C THR A 573 -53.48 1.20 -17.46
N ALA A 574 -53.83 0.98 -16.18
CA ALA A 574 -53.13 1.57 -15.05
C ALA A 574 -51.63 1.20 -15.05
N ILE A 575 -51.33 -0.09 -15.21
CA ILE A 575 -49.96 -0.61 -15.26
C ILE A 575 -49.21 -0.08 -16.50
N ASP A 576 -49.84 -0.12 -17.68
CA ASP A 576 -49.23 0.33 -18.94
C ASP A 576 -48.88 1.83 -18.88
N LEU A 577 -49.72 2.66 -18.26
CA LEU A 577 -49.45 4.10 -18.09
C LEU A 577 -48.18 4.32 -17.27
N ALA A 578 -48.04 3.64 -16.13
CA ALA A 578 -46.88 3.79 -15.27
C ALA A 578 -45.59 3.28 -15.94
N LEU A 579 -45.65 2.10 -16.57
CA LEU A 579 -44.51 1.51 -17.27
C LEU A 579 -44.06 2.36 -18.47
N ASN A 580 -45.00 2.87 -19.28
CA ASN A 580 -44.67 3.68 -20.45
C ASN A 580 -44.03 5.02 -20.07
N PHE A 581 -44.35 5.57 -18.89
CA PHE A 581 -43.79 6.83 -18.43
C PHE A 581 -42.30 6.71 -18.01
N ASN A 582 -41.87 5.54 -17.53
CA ASN A 582 -40.50 5.29 -17.06
C ASN A 582 -39.80 4.12 -17.77
N ASN A 583 -39.92 4.03 -19.10
CA ASN A 583 -39.19 3.06 -19.93
C ASN A 583 -39.28 1.60 -19.42
N GLY A 584 -40.44 1.21 -18.90
CA GLY A 584 -40.72 -0.14 -18.41
C GLY A 584 -40.26 -0.44 -16.99
N LYS A 585 -39.93 0.58 -16.17
CA LYS A 585 -39.52 0.38 -14.77
C LYS A 585 -40.46 1.05 -13.79
N LEU A 586 -40.80 0.35 -12.72
CA LEU A 586 -41.46 0.91 -11.54
C LEU A 586 -40.38 1.36 -10.54
N THR A 587 -40.73 2.31 -9.68
CA THR A 587 -39.82 2.87 -8.67
C THR A 587 -40.22 2.53 -7.24
N ASP A 588 -41.38 1.90 -7.06
CA ASP A 588 -41.94 1.52 -5.76
C ASP A 588 -42.84 0.28 -5.89
N ASP A 589 -43.36 -0.20 -4.77
CA ASP A 589 -44.26 -1.36 -4.69
C ASP A 589 -45.58 -1.11 -5.45
N LEU A 590 -46.01 -2.11 -6.22
CA LEU A 590 -47.23 -2.05 -7.01
C LEU A 590 -48.28 -2.98 -6.45
N THR A 591 -49.32 -2.38 -5.86
CA THR A 591 -50.51 -3.08 -5.41
C THR A 591 -51.74 -2.48 -6.03
N ILE A 592 -52.57 -3.33 -6.63
CA ILE A 592 -53.86 -2.97 -7.18
C ILE A 592 -54.90 -3.97 -6.68
N LEU A 593 -56.04 -3.45 -6.22
CA LEU A 593 -57.23 -4.24 -5.93
C LEU A 593 -58.43 -3.66 -6.67
N ILE A 594 -59.14 -4.53 -7.38
CA ILE A 594 -60.39 -4.23 -8.04
C ILE A 594 -61.51 -5.08 -7.45
N LEU A 595 -62.60 -4.42 -7.08
CA LEU A 595 -63.85 -5.05 -6.63
C LEU A 595 -64.98 -4.68 -7.60
N GLU A 596 -65.49 -5.67 -8.33
CA GLU A 596 -66.62 -5.54 -9.25
C GLU A 596 -67.92 -5.91 -8.53
N ILE A 597 -68.93 -5.03 -8.56
CA ILE A 597 -70.23 -5.22 -7.89
C ILE A 597 -71.24 -5.86 -8.86
N LEU A 598 -71.83 -7.01 -8.51
CA LEU A 598 -72.68 -7.83 -9.41
C LEU A 598 -74.20 -7.68 -9.20
#